data_AF-I7LKZ5-F1
#
_entry.id   AF-I7LKZ5-F1
#
_cell.length_a   1.000
_cell.length_b   1.000
_cell.length_c   1.000
_cell.angle_alpha   90.00
_cell.angle_beta   90.00
_cell.angle_gamma   90.00
#
_symmetry.space_group_name_H-M   'P 1'
#
loop_
_entity.id
_entity.type
_entity.pdbx_description
1 polymer ?
#
loop_
_entity_poly.entity_id
_entity_poly.type
_entity_poly.pdbx_seq_one_letter_code
_entity_poly.pdbx_strand_id
1 'polypeptide(L)'
;MTVTKALSILGAVLLALMVLALPAAAADAPYNIPTANEIYPTYTGGNDDPCSLDPAADNVVSFRIEDEDGIWVLDLDDKPPADGSYEIYAGGEQVGTLYYGGQYRSDDGRWMIDWSVTGGTFTGEIRVKGGPGYLTYVYEDGIAGDQGLYSPKNEAGQWAEISHVTFCGYFTPDEQEECWDDETAWAEGSRYVSKGNWAMYVPYDDTGMTVDILAGQTLKAGTATFSAPVDGEVTITINLNDGFRFADVSENIKVQDYDQAPSGNPSPGLFAYKNTVGVDIKSYTITVPENNFYGVHLDVQHRVSCPIET
;
A
#
# COMPACT_ATOMS: atom_id res chain seq x y z
N MET A 1 48.96 -89.87 44.72
CA MET A 1 49.01 -89.49 43.29
C MET A 1 48.64 -88.02 43.21
N THR A 2 49.64 -87.13 43.11
CA THR A 2 50.01 -86.40 41.86
C THR A 2 48.81 -85.61 41.31
N VAL A 3 48.80 -84.28 41.23
CA VAL A 3 49.79 -83.40 40.57
C VAL A 3 49.74 -81.97 41.14
N THR A 4 50.92 -81.35 41.12
CA THR A 4 51.28 -79.97 41.50
C THR A 4 51.21 -79.02 40.29
N LYS A 5 50.93 -77.71 40.54
CA LYS A 5 51.22 -76.51 39.69
C LYS A 5 50.41 -76.41 38.37
N ALA A 6 50.01 -75.24 37.85
CA ALA A 6 50.74 -73.97 37.78
C ALA A 6 49.83 -72.74 37.64
N LEU A 7 50.37 -71.63 38.12
CA LEU A 7 49.97 -70.25 37.91
C LEU A 7 50.31 -69.85 36.45
N SER A 8 49.40 -69.19 35.72
CA SER A 8 49.78 -68.36 34.57
C SER A 8 48.85 -67.16 34.43
N ILE A 9 49.43 -66.00 34.74
CA ILE A 9 48.93 -64.66 34.46
C ILE A 9 48.98 -64.44 32.95
N LEU A 10 47.81 -64.24 32.34
CA LEU A 10 47.58 -63.66 31.01
C LEU A 10 46.11 -63.21 31.09
N GLY A 11 45.68 -61.99 30.83
CA GLY A 11 46.25 -60.88 30.11
C GLY A 11 45.03 -60.08 29.63
N ALA A 12 45.07 -58.77 29.85
CA ALA A 12 44.34 -57.75 29.10
C ALA A 12 42.79 -57.80 29.07
N VAL A 13 42.22 -56.74 29.68
CA VAL A 13 41.14 -55.94 29.08
C VAL A 13 39.84 -56.69 28.83
N LEU A 14 39.07 -56.91 29.90
CA LEU A 14 37.62 -57.00 29.76
C LEU A 14 37.12 -55.58 29.47
N LEU A 15 37.04 -55.30 28.18
CA LEU A 15 36.50 -54.10 27.55
C LEU A 15 35.11 -53.81 28.12
N ALA A 16 35.04 -52.89 29.08
CA ALA A 16 33.82 -52.21 29.43
C ALA A 16 33.41 -51.38 28.21
N LEU A 17 32.68 -52.01 27.29
CA LEU A 17 31.99 -51.32 26.20
C LEU A 17 30.75 -50.63 26.78
N MET A 18 30.96 -49.74 27.75
CA MET A 18 30.05 -48.61 27.94
C MET A 18 30.26 -47.74 26.70
N VAL A 19 29.50 -48.04 25.65
CA VAL A 19 29.18 -47.07 24.62
C VAL A 19 28.40 -45.98 25.34
N LEU A 20 29.14 -45.02 25.91
CA LEU A 20 28.63 -43.68 26.09
C LEU A 20 28.33 -43.19 24.68
N ALA A 21 27.13 -43.50 24.21
CA ALA A 21 26.46 -42.69 23.20
C ALA A 21 26.24 -41.34 23.89
N LEU A 22 27.30 -40.53 23.91
CA LEU A 22 27.14 -39.09 23.97
C LEU A 22 26.17 -38.80 22.82
N PRO A 23 24.98 -38.20 23.06
CA PRO A 23 24.35 -37.51 21.96
C PRO A 23 25.43 -36.51 21.53
N ALA A 24 26.01 -36.73 20.35
CA ALA A 24 26.59 -35.62 19.65
C ALA A 24 25.41 -34.68 19.49
N ALA A 25 25.30 -33.71 20.40
CA ALA A 25 24.68 -32.45 20.06
C ALA A 25 25.48 -32.02 18.85
N ALA A 26 24.97 -32.38 17.66
CA ALA A 26 25.39 -31.77 16.43
C ALA A 26 25.18 -30.29 16.75
N ALA A 27 26.28 -29.59 17.04
CA ALA A 27 26.24 -28.15 17.12
C ALA A 27 25.69 -27.75 15.76
N ASP A 28 24.41 -27.34 15.74
CA ASP A 28 23.68 -27.02 14.53
C ASP A 28 24.59 -26.11 13.72
N ALA A 29 25.05 -26.61 12.57
CA ALA A 29 25.83 -25.79 11.67
C ALA A 29 24.99 -24.52 11.43
N PRO A 30 25.56 -23.33 11.63
CA PRO A 30 24.80 -22.09 11.60
C PRO A 30 24.07 -22.00 10.26
N TYR A 31 22.82 -21.51 10.27
CA TYR A 31 22.03 -21.24 9.09
C TYR A 31 22.61 -20.00 8.37
N ASN A 32 23.75 -20.19 7.71
CA ASN A 32 24.61 -19.13 7.18
C ASN A 32 24.58 -19.05 5.65
N ILE A 33 23.53 -19.58 5.03
CA ILE A 33 23.36 -19.51 3.58
C ILE A 33 22.30 -18.44 3.33
N PRO A 34 22.64 -17.35 2.64
CA PRO A 34 21.67 -16.31 2.36
C PRO A 34 20.72 -16.70 1.23
N THR A 35 19.63 -15.95 1.11
CA THR A 35 18.75 -15.95 -0.07
C THR A 35 19.42 -15.27 -1.27
N ALA A 36 18.74 -15.22 -2.42
CA ALA A 36 19.22 -14.51 -3.60
C ALA A 36 19.44 -13.01 -3.36
N ASN A 37 18.70 -12.40 -2.43
CA ASN A 37 18.88 -11.00 -2.00
C ASN A 37 19.81 -10.83 -0.80
N GLU A 38 20.70 -11.80 -0.56
CA GLU A 38 21.69 -11.75 0.52
C GLU A 38 21.10 -11.71 1.95
N ILE A 39 19.84 -12.14 2.14
CA ILE A 39 19.17 -12.17 3.44
C ILE A 39 19.56 -13.45 4.20
N TYR A 40 20.10 -13.27 5.40
CA TYR A 40 20.48 -14.39 6.29
C TYR A 40 19.36 -14.71 7.26
N PRO A 41 18.92 -15.98 7.36
CA PRO A 41 17.86 -16.34 8.28
C PRO A 41 18.35 -16.40 9.74
N THR A 42 17.43 -16.16 10.66
CA THR A 42 17.61 -16.47 12.09
C THR A 42 16.74 -17.66 12.48
N TYR A 43 17.26 -18.57 13.31
CA TYR A 43 16.52 -19.76 13.74
C TYR A 43 15.85 -19.54 15.10
N THR A 44 14.56 -19.90 15.15
CA THR A 44 13.80 -19.98 16.39
C THR A 44 13.21 -21.39 16.54
N GLY A 45 13.47 -22.03 17.67
CA GLY A 45 12.89 -23.33 18.00
C GLY A 45 11.43 -23.22 18.44
N GLY A 46 10.65 -24.28 18.22
CA GLY A 46 9.26 -24.36 18.65
C GLY A 46 8.23 -24.17 17.53
N ASN A 47 7.00 -23.87 17.96
CA ASN A 47 5.95 -23.50 17.03
C ASN A 47 6.10 -22.05 16.60
N ASP A 48 5.53 -21.75 15.44
CA ASP A 48 5.52 -20.37 14.95
C ASP A 48 4.71 -19.53 15.94
N ASP A 49 5.34 -18.51 16.52
CA ASP A 49 4.63 -17.56 17.38
C ASP A 49 3.78 -16.65 16.48
N PRO A 50 2.62 -16.13 16.91
CA PRO A 50 1.88 -15.18 16.09
C PRO A 50 2.74 -13.95 15.74
N CYS A 51 2.49 -13.33 14.59
CA CYS A 51 3.14 -12.07 14.20
C CYS A 51 2.90 -11.02 15.30
N SER A 52 3.91 -10.75 16.14
CA SER A 52 3.76 -9.97 17.37
C SER A 52 3.88 -8.47 17.08
N LEU A 53 2.76 -7.79 16.81
CA LEU A 53 2.63 -6.32 16.99
C LEU A 53 1.23 -5.83 17.45
N ASP A 54 0.27 -6.71 17.77
CA ASP A 54 -0.98 -6.33 18.47
C ASP A 54 -1.58 -7.53 19.23
N PRO A 55 -1.80 -7.46 20.57
CA PRO A 55 -2.32 -8.57 21.38
C PRO A 55 -3.80 -8.94 21.14
N ALA A 56 -4.50 -8.35 20.16
CA ALA A 56 -5.93 -8.55 19.96
C ALA A 56 -6.34 -9.48 18.79
N ALA A 57 -5.42 -10.08 18.04
CA ALA A 57 -5.77 -10.96 16.91
C ALA A 57 -5.08 -12.33 17.01
N ASP A 58 -5.89 -13.37 17.22
CA ASP A 58 -5.48 -14.78 17.13
C ASP A 58 -5.31 -15.19 15.64
N ASN A 59 -4.09 -15.60 15.29
CA ASN A 59 -3.66 -16.42 14.15
C ASN A 59 -3.71 -15.89 12.69
N VAL A 60 -2.81 -16.50 11.89
CA VAL A 60 -2.77 -16.66 10.42
C VAL A 60 -2.15 -15.50 9.59
N VAL A 61 -1.41 -15.86 8.52
CA VAL A 61 -0.58 -15.01 7.63
C VAL A 61 -1.06 -13.55 7.58
N SER A 62 -0.24 -12.59 8.04
CA SER A 62 -0.68 -11.20 8.18
C SER A 62 0.20 -10.24 7.38
N PHE A 63 -0.29 -9.80 6.22
CA PHE A 63 0.13 -8.54 5.61
C PHE A 63 -0.70 -7.41 6.22
N ARG A 64 -0.09 -6.45 6.89
CA ARG A 64 -0.71 -5.16 7.29
C ARG A 64 -0.23 -4.09 6.32
N ILE A 65 -1.03 -3.32 5.61
CA ILE A 65 -0.52 -2.17 4.83
C ILE A 65 -0.70 -0.88 5.66
N GLU A 66 0.22 0.08 5.64
CA GLU A 66 -0.01 1.37 6.30
C GLU A 66 -0.76 2.32 5.37
N ASP A 67 -1.97 2.75 5.77
CA ASP A 67 -2.55 4.05 5.43
C ASP A 67 -3.44 4.57 6.57
N GLU A 68 -3.95 5.80 6.42
CA GLU A 68 -4.51 6.67 7.47
C GLU A 68 -5.71 6.10 8.26
N ASP A 69 -6.31 4.98 7.82
CA ASP A 69 -7.47 4.36 8.47
C ASP A 69 -7.23 2.98 9.12
N GLY A 70 -6.02 2.40 8.99
CA GLY A 70 -5.56 1.30 9.84
C GLY A 70 -6.23 -0.08 9.65
N ILE A 71 -5.42 -1.03 9.16
CA ILE A 71 -5.56 -2.50 9.17
C ILE A 71 -6.14 -3.11 7.87
N TRP A 72 -5.25 -3.72 7.09
CA TRP A 72 -5.56 -4.65 6.01
C TRP A 72 -5.30 -6.08 6.50
N VAL A 73 -6.15 -7.04 6.13
CA VAL A 73 -5.96 -8.46 6.48
C VAL A 73 -6.14 -9.30 5.22
N LEU A 74 -5.05 -9.83 4.70
CA LEU A 74 -5.11 -11.01 3.84
C LEU A 74 -5.12 -12.24 4.75
N ASP A 75 -6.30 -12.69 5.16
CA ASP A 75 -6.45 -13.91 5.98
C ASP A 75 -6.30 -15.16 5.08
N LEU A 76 -5.09 -15.72 5.03
CA LEU A 76 -4.86 -17.00 4.36
C LEU A 76 -4.96 -18.13 5.39
N ASP A 77 -6.20 -18.53 5.68
CA ASP A 77 -6.63 -19.70 6.46
C ASP A 77 -5.60 -20.84 6.51
N ASP A 78 -5.54 -21.55 7.65
CA ASP A 78 -4.50 -22.43 8.25
C ASP A 78 -3.66 -23.38 7.34
N LYS A 79 -3.94 -23.47 6.05
CA LYS A 79 -3.15 -24.12 5.00
C LYS A 79 -3.45 -23.45 3.66
N PRO A 80 -2.64 -22.51 3.12
CA PRO A 80 -2.70 -22.23 1.69
C PRO A 80 -2.46 -23.56 0.95
N PRO A 81 -3.47 -24.15 0.29
CA PRO A 81 -3.44 -25.57 -0.07
C PRO A 81 -2.55 -25.87 -1.27
N ALA A 82 -1.95 -24.85 -1.88
CA ALA A 82 -1.04 -24.95 -3.00
C ALA A 82 -0.26 -23.64 -3.14
N ASP A 83 0.86 -23.72 -3.83
CA ASP A 83 1.46 -22.60 -4.55
C ASP A 83 0.43 -21.80 -5.36
N GLY A 84 0.63 -20.49 -5.46
CA GLY A 84 -0.38 -19.65 -6.12
C GLY A 84 -0.16 -18.15 -6.00
N SER A 85 -1.21 -17.43 -6.39
CA SER A 85 -1.29 -15.98 -6.36
C SER A 85 -2.43 -15.51 -5.46
N TYR A 86 -2.18 -14.48 -4.67
CA TYR A 86 -3.12 -13.92 -3.70
C TYR A 86 -3.23 -12.41 -3.91
N GLU A 87 -4.44 -11.96 -4.22
CA GLU A 87 -4.71 -10.54 -4.48
C GLU A 87 -4.63 -9.72 -3.19
N ILE A 88 -4.01 -8.55 -3.27
CA ILE A 88 -3.82 -7.61 -2.16
C ILE A 88 -4.76 -6.43 -2.41
N TYR A 89 -5.58 -6.07 -1.41
CA TYR A 89 -6.59 -5.01 -1.52
C TYR A 89 -6.31 -3.87 -0.53
N ALA A 90 -6.53 -2.63 -1.00
CA ALA A 90 -6.62 -1.42 -0.18
C ALA A 90 -7.82 -0.58 -0.62
N GLY A 91 -8.61 -0.07 0.32
CA GLY A 91 -9.84 0.70 0.09
C GLY A 91 -10.95 -0.06 -0.63
N GLY A 92 -10.86 -1.39 -0.72
CA GLY A 92 -11.72 -2.22 -1.59
C GLY A 92 -11.26 -2.28 -3.06
N GLU A 93 -10.11 -1.68 -3.38
CA GLU A 93 -9.44 -1.75 -4.68
C GLU A 93 -8.26 -2.73 -4.62
N GLN A 94 -8.04 -3.51 -5.68
CA GLN A 94 -6.87 -4.38 -5.76
C GLN A 94 -5.63 -3.52 -6.01
N VAL A 95 -4.69 -3.53 -5.06
CA VAL A 95 -3.43 -2.75 -5.14
C VAL A 95 -2.22 -3.61 -5.45
N GLY A 96 -2.34 -4.93 -5.38
CA GLY A 96 -1.23 -5.81 -5.71
C GLY A 96 -1.59 -7.27 -5.77
N THR A 97 -0.58 -8.10 -5.97
CA THR A 97 -0.70 -9.56 -5.92
C THR A 97 0.56 -10.16 -5.31
N LEU A 98 0.43 -11.02 -4.31
CA LEU A 98 1.48 -11.89 -3.81
C LEU A 98 1.52 -13.17 -4.62
N TYR A 99 2.71 -13.59 -5.04
CA TYR A 99 3.00 -14.88 -5.62
C TYR A 99 3.90 -15.67 -4.68
N TYR A 100 3.54 -16.92 -4.42
CA TYR A 100 4.36 -17.85 -3.66
C TYR A 100 4.45 -19.17 -4.43
N GLY A 101 5.68 -19.55 -4.76
CA GLY A 101 5.98 -20.71 -5.60
C GLY A 101 5.86 -22.04 -4.85
N GLY A 102 5.71 -23.11 -5.63
CA GLY A 102 5.76 -24.48 -5.10
C GLY A 102 7.11 -24.76 -4.44
N GLN A 103 7.07 -25.60 -3.40
CA GLN A 103 8.30 -26.04 -2.74
C GLN A 103 9.17 -26.83 -3.73
N TYR A 104 10.46 -26.56 -3.72
CA TYR A 104 11.44 -27.30 -4.52
C TYR A 104 12.63 -27.71 -3.66
N ARG A 105 13.47 -28.57 -4.23
CA ARG A 105 14.65 -29.10 -3.54
C ARG A 105 15.92 -28.63 -4.21
N SER A 106 16.84 -28.05 -3.44
CA SER A 106 18.18 -27.71 -3.94
C SER A 106 19.06 -28.94 -4.13
N ASP A 107 20.20 -28.74 -4.80
CA ASP A 107 21.25 -29.76 -4.97
C ASP A 107 21.81 -30.28 -3.64
N ASP A 108 21.86 -29.43 -2.61
CA ASP A 108 22.29 -29.81 -1.25
C ASP A 108 21.13 -30.31 -0.36
N GLY A 109 19.96 -30.51 -0.95
CA GLY A 109 18.83 -31.21 -0.36
C GLY A 109 17.90 -30.36 0.50
N ARG A 110 18.07 -29.02 0.54
CA ARG A 110 17.18 -28.07 1.23
C ARG A 110 15.81 -28.05 0.56
N TRP A 111 14.77 -27.93 1.36
CA TRP A 111 13.45 -27.56 0.87
C TRP A 111 13.34 -26.05 0.83
N MET A 112 12.98 -25.52 -0.33
CA MET A 112 13.06 -24.10 -0.65
C MET A 112 11.76 -23.60 -1.26
N ILE A 113 11.50 -22.31 -1.07
CA ILE A 113 10.41 -21.56 -1.68
C ILE A 113 10.92 -20.23 -2.20
N ASP A 114 10.21 -19.73 -3.21
CA ASP A 114 10.41 -18.41 -3.77
C ASP A 114 9.09 -17.63 -3.65
N TRP A 115 9.19 -16.32 -3.55
CA TRP A 115 8.03 -15.45 -3.50
C TRP A 115 8.29 -14.15 -4.26
N SER A 116 7.22 -13.50 -4.69
CA SER A 116 7.27 -12.16 -5.25
C SER A 116 5.95 -11.43 -5.03
N VAL A 117 5.96 -10.11 -5.17
CA VAL A 117 4.77 -9.27 -5.20
C VAL A 117 4.76 -8.41 -6.45
N THR A 118 3.58 -8.01 -6.91
CA THR A 118 3.39 -7.02 -7.98
C THR A 118 2.49 -5.89 -7.52
N GLY A 119 2.68 -4.69 -8.09
CA GLY A 119 1.92 -3.49 -7.74
C GLY A 119 2.44 -2.80 -6.47
N GLY A 120 3.65 -3.13 -6.03
CA GLY A 120 4.25 -2.61 -4.81
C GLY A 120 5.42 -3.45 -4.32
N THR A 121 5.80 -3.23 -3.06
CA THR A 121 6.91 -3.91 -2.38
C THR A 121 6.49 -4.43 -1.01
N PHE A 122 7.20 -5.41 -0.46
CA PHE A 122 6.96 -5.95 0.89
C PHE A 122 8.12 -5.60 1.84
N THR A 123 7.76 -5.17 3.06
CA THR A 123 8.67 -4.89 4.17
C THR A 123 8.20 -5.66 5.40
N GLY A 124 9.09 -6.35 6.10
CA GLY A 124 8.75 -7.13 7.28
C GLY A 124 9.52 -8.44 7.34
N GLU A 125 8.94 -9.46 7.98
CA GLU A 125 9.57 -10.76 8.13
C GLU A 125 8.77 -11.88 7.46
N ILE A 126 9.49 -12.88 6.94
CA ILE A 126 8.92 -14.12 6.43
C ILE A 126 9.50 -15.28 7.25
N ARG A 127 8.63 -16.15 7.73
CA ARG A 127 9.01 -17.32 8.53
C ARG A 127 8.74 -18.59 7.76
N VAL A 128 9.75 -19.45 7.65
CA VAL A 128 9.66 -20.75 6.97
C VAL A 128 9.79 -21.87 7.98
N LYS A 129 8.69 -22.58 8.24
CA LYS A 129 8.60 -23.62 9.26
C LYS A 129 8.85 -25.02 8.70
N GLY A 130 9.71 -25.77 9.36
CA GLY A 130 9.93 -27.19 9.11
C GLY A 130 10.53 -27.89 10.34
N GLY A 131 10.21 -29.17 10.55
CA GLY A 131 10.77 -29.91 11.68
C GLY A 131 10.48 -29.23 13.04
N PRO A 132 11.50 -29.03 13.92
CA PRO A 132 11.31 -28.56 15.29
C PRO A 132 11.21 -27.03 15.45
N GLY A 133 11.29 -26.25 14.37
CA GLY A 133 11.34 -24.78 14.46
C GLY A 133 11.03 -24.07 13.14
N TYR A 134 11.43 -22.81 13.04
CA TYR A 134 11.32 -21.99 11.83
C TYR A 134 12.56 -21.13 11.61
N LEU A 135 12.76 -20.71 10.36
CA LEU A 135 13.75 -19.72 9.96
C LEU A 135 13.05 -18.40 9.62
N THR A 136 13.57 -17.28 10.13
CA THR A 136 13.01 -15.94 9.94
C THR A 136 13.92 -15.11 9.04
N TYR A 137 13.34 -14.55 7.98
CA TYR A 137 13.98 -13.69 6.99
C TYR A 137 13.41 -12.27 7.14
N VAL A 138 14.24 -11.26 7.37
CA VAL A 138 13.81 -9.87 7.59
C VAL A 138 14.15 -9.01 6.38
N TYR A 139 13.18 -8.26 5.91
CA TYR A 139 13.22 -7.34 4.76
C TYR A 139 12.93 -5.93 5.27
N GLU A 140 13.94 -5.07 5.32
CA GLU A 140 13.80 -3.71 5.88
C GLU A 140 13.47 -2.64 4.82
N ASP A 141 13.87 -2.86 3.57
CA ASP A 141 13.90 -1.81 2.53
C ASP A 141 12.85 -1.99 1.41
N GLY A 142 11.73 -2.68 1.65
CA GLY A 142 10.68 -2.87 0.64
C GLY A 142 11.15 -3.64 -0.60
N ILE A 143 10.87 -4.94 -0.67
CA ILE A 143 11.31 -5.78 -1.79
C ILE A 143 10.15 -6.40 -2.58
N ALA A 144 10.33 -6.53 -3.89
CA ALA A 144 9.34 -7.13 -4.78
C ALA A 144 9.37 -8.68 -4.80
N GLY A 145 10.30 -9.31 -4.09
CA GLY A 145 10.40 -10.76 -4.03
C GLY A 145 11.79 -11.26 -3.67
N ASP A 146 11.88 -12.54 -3.34
CA ASP A 146 13.11 -13.21 -2.99
C ASP A 146 13.07 -14.69 -3.35
N GLN A 147 14.25 -15.28 -3.49
CA GLN A 147 14.41 -16.67 -3.88
C GLN A 147 15.26 -17.42 -2.86
N GLY A 148 14.85 -18.65 -2.61
CA GLY A 148 15.61 -19.60 -1.85
C GLY A 148 15.52 -19.45 -0.34
N LEU A 149 14.34 -19.07 0.14
CA LEU A 149 14.00 -19.22 1.56
C LEU A 149 13.85 -20.71 1.84
N TYR A 150 14.38 -21.20 2.96
CA TYR A 150 14.47 -22.63 3.26
C TYR A 150 14.05 -22.95 4.68
N SER A 151 13.71 -24.21 4.94
CA SER A 151 13.33 -24.71 6.25
C SER A 151 14.56 -25.07 7.11
N PRO A 152 14.41 -25.11 8.45
CA PRO A 152 15.47 -25.64 9.31
C PRO A 152 15.61 -27.16 9.21
N LYS A 153 16.68 -27.70 9.80
CA LYS A 153 16.91 -29.15 9.88
C LYS A 153 16.03 -29.80 10.94
N ASN A 154 15.68 -31.07 10.72
CA ASN A 154 15.03 -31.92 11.71
C ASN A 154 16.02 -32.46 12.75
N GLU A 155 15.54 -33.19 13.76
CA GLU A 155 16.39 -33.79 14.82
C GLU A 155 17.46 -34.76 14.29
N ALA A 156 17.27 -35.30 13.08
CA ALA A 156 18.24 -36.17 12.41
C ALA A 156 19.29 -35.39 11.59
N GLY A 157 19.28 -34.05 11.63
CA GLY A 157 20.18 -33.19 10.89
C GLY A 157 19.88 -33.08 9.40
N GLN A 158 18.72 -33.56 8.95
CA GLN A 158 18.26 -33.47 7.56
C GLN A 158 17.38 -32.24 7.37
N TRP A 159 17.43 -31.59 6.21
CA TRP A 159 16.52 -30.50 5.88
C TRP A 159 15.06 -31.00 5.91
N ALA A 160 14.23 -30.38 6.74
CA ALA A 160 12.83 -30.77 6.88
C ALA A 160 12.01 -30.26 5.69
N GLU A 161 10.96 -30.98 5.30
CA GLU A 161 9.99 -30.42 4.34
C GLU A 161 9.34 -29.16 4.93
N ILE A 162 9.04 -28.17 4.08
CA ILE A 162 8.38 -26.95 4.53
C ILE A 162 6.94 -27.30 4.86
N SER A 163 6.55 -27.02 6.10
CA SER A 163 5.21 -27.29 6.60
C SER A 163 4.31 -26.06 6.56
N HIS A 164 4.88 -24.87 6.79
CA HIS A 164 4.16 -23.60 6.82
C HIS A 164 5.10 -22.47 6.39
N VAL A 165 4.53 -21.44 5.77
CA VAL A 165 5.21 -20.17 5.47
C VAL A 165 4.32 -19.05 5.97
N THR A 166 4.89 -18.13 6.74
CA THR A 166 4.18 -17.01 7.34
C THR A 166 4.81 -15.71 6.87
N PHE A 167 4.00 -14.81 6.31
CA PHE A 167 4.40 -13.44 6.00
C PHE A 167 3.87 -12.54 7.12
N CYS A 168 4.77 -11.77 7.76
CA CYS A 168 4.48 -10.81 8.82
C CYS A 168 5.09 -9.46 8.44
N GLY A 169 4.32 -8.55 7.87
CA GLY A 169 4.88 -7.28 7.40
C GLY A 169 3.85 -6.39 6.73
N TYR A 170 4.33 -5.40 5.98
CA TYR A 170 3.51 -4.51 5.20
C TYR A 170 3.86 -4.48 3.72
N PHE A 171 2.81 -4.30 2.90
CA PHE A 171 2.94 -4.10 1.47
C PHE A 171 2.79 -2.61 1.18
N THR A 172 3.75 -2.01 0.50
CA THR A 172 3.69 -0.62 0.06
C THR A 172 3.32 -0.63 -1.41
N PRO A 173 2.09 -0.22 -1.78
CA PRO A 173 1.71 -0.13 -3.19
C PRO A 173 2.66 0.79 -3.96
N ASP A 174 2.88 0.49 -5.23
CA ASP A 174 3.52 1.43 -6.13
C ASP A 174 2.64 2.70 -6.19
N GLU A 175 3.25 3.89 -6.26
CA GLU A 175 2.49 5.10 -6.54
C GLU A 175 1.74 4.90 -7.85
N GLN A 176 0.41 4.77 -7.78
CA GLN A 176 -0.39 4.65 -8.99
C GLN A 176 -0.20 5.94 -9.79
N GLU A 177 0.23 5.81 -11.04
CA GLU A 177 0.25 6.95 -11.95
C GLU A 177 -1.18 7.48 -12.05
N GLU A 178 -1.39 8.70 -11.56
CA GLU A 178 -2.67 9.36 -11.70
C GLU A 178 -2.69 10.14 -13.01
N CYS A 179 -3.62 9.78 -13.89
CA CYS A 179 -3.87 10.54 -15.09
C CYS A 179 -5.03 11.52 -14.88
N TRP A 180 -4.87 12.69 -15.47
CA TRP A 180 -5.72 13.84 -15.26
C TRP A 180 -6.07 14.45 -16.60
N ASP A 181 -7.35 14.73 -16.83
CA ASP A 181 -7.84 15.37 -18.06
C ASP A 181 -8.39 16.76 -17.75
N ASP A 182 -8.02 17.73 -18.60
CA ASP A 182 -8.32 19.14 -18.41
C ASP A 182 -9.80 19.43 -18.68
N GLU A 183 -10.41 20.20 -17.79
CA GLU A 183 -11.80 20.61 -17.90
C GLU A 183 -11.99 22.08 -17.55
N THR A 184 -12.95 22.69 -18.26
CA THR A 184 -13.49 23.99 -17.88
C THR A 184 -14.61 23.78 -16.86
N ALA A 185 -14.65 24.58 -15.80
CA ALA A 185 -15.70 24.52 -14.79
C ALA A 185 -16.31 25.88 -14.46
N TRP A 186 -17.61 25.87 -14.11
CA TRP A 186 -18.35 27.07 -13.69
C TRP A 186 -19.16 26.79 -12.43
N ALA A 187 -19.27 27.79 -11.55
CA ALA A 187 -20.28 27.75 -10.49
C ALA A 187 -21.68 27.73 -11.12
N GLU A 188 -22.52 26.83 -10.64
CA GLU A 188 -23.83 26.56 -11.21
C GLU A 188 -24.77 27.75 -11.01
N GLY A 189 -25.41 28.18 -12.10
CA GLY A 189 -26.38 29.25 -12.08
C GLY A 189 -27.07 29.47 -13.43
N SER A 190 -27.34 30.73 -13.76
CA SER A 190 -27.97 31.10 -15.03
C SER A 190 -26.93 31.20 -16.15
N ARG A 191 -27.29 30.84 -17.39
CA ARG A 191 -26.36 30.95 -18.52
C ARG A 191 -26.19 32.40 -18.98
N TYR A 192 -24.96 32.77 -19.34
CA TYR A 192 -24.64 34.04 -20.00
C TYR A 192 -25.37 34.22 -21.35
N VAL A 193 -25.49 33.12 -22.11
CA VAL A 193 -26.23 33.07 -23.37
C VAL A 193 -27.02 31.77 -23.48
N SER A 194 -28.10 31.78 -24.26
CA SER A 194 -28.94 30.59 -24.49
C SER A 194 -28.32 29.58 -25.47
N LYS A 195 -27.35 29.97 -26.30
CA LYS A 195 -26.73 29.09 -27.32
C LYS A 195 -25.27 29.46 -27.57
N GLY A 196 -24.42 28.45 -27.81
CA GLY A 196 -23.05 28.61 -28.32
C GLY A 196 -21.94 28.39 -27.28
N ASN A 197 -22.07 28.98 -26.10
CA ASN A 197 -21.20 28.70 -24.94
C ASN A 197 -22.04 28.20 -23.77
N TRP A 198 -21.42 27.70 -22.70
CA TRP A 198 -22.09 27.20 -21.51
C TRP A 198 -21.72 27.92 -20.21
N ALA A 199 -21.09 29.09 -20.31
CA ALA A 199 -20.72 29.88 -19.16
C ALA A 199 -21.95 30.23 -18.31
N MET A 200 -21.78 30.18 -16.99
CA MET A 200 -22.81 30.39 -16.00
C MET A 200 -22.43 31.53 -15.05
N TYR A 201 -23.43 32.27 -14.58
CA TYR A 201 -23.30 33.22 -13.48
C TYR A 201 -24.29 32.88 -12.38
N VAL A 202 -23.93 33.21 -11.15
CA VAL A 202 -24.70 32.97 -9.95
C VAL A 202 -25.39 34.28 -9.56
N PRO A 203 -26.73 34.35 -9.54
CA PRO A 203 -27.45 35.41 -8.85
C PRO A 203 -27.20 35.32 -7.35
N TYR A 204 -26.88 36.44 -6.72
CA TYR A 204 -26.56 36.52 -5.30
C TYR A 204 -27.60 37.38 -4.56
N ASP A 205 -27.97 37.00 -3.34
CA ASP A 205 -29.08 37.59 -2.58
C ASP A 205 -28.67 38.18 -1.21
N ASP A 206 -27.38 38.45 -1.02
CA ASP A 206 -26.80 39.09 0.17
C ASP A 206 -26.95 38.29 1.49
N THR A 207 -27.43 37.04 1.45
CA THR A 207 -27.63 36.23 2.66
C THR A 207 -26.61 35.10 2.85
N GLY A 208 -25.70 34.94 1.89
CA GLY A 208 -24.76 33.83 1.81
C GLY A 208 -25.43 32.57 1.24
N MET A 209 -24.74 31.90 0.33
CA MET A 209 -25.30 30.76 -0.42
C MET A 209 -24.21 29.82 -0.90
N THR A 210 -24.58 28.59 -1.22
CA THR A 210 -23.69 27.59 -1.82
C THR A 210 -24.32 27.06 -3.09
N VAL A 211 -23.52 26.96 -4.14
CA VAL A 211 -23.88 26.30 -5.41
C VAL A 211 -22.84 25.25 -5.77
N ASP A 212 -23.24 24.31 -6.62
CA ASP A 212 -22.32 23.32 -7.17
C ASP A 212 -21.36 23.99 -8.16
N ILE A 213 -20.22 23.35 -8.39
CA ILE A 213 -19.31 23.67 -9.49
C ILE A 213 -19.41 22.53 -10.51
N LEU A 214 -19.71 22.86 -11.76
CA LEU A 214 -19.87 21.90 -12.84
C LEU A 214 -18.68 22.01 -13.80
N ALA A 215 -17.88 20.95 -13.90
CA ALA A 215 -16.84 20.74 -14.91
C ALA A 215 -17.41 20.03 -16.14
N GLY A 216 -16.94 20.37 -17.34
CA GLY A 216 -17.37 19.69 -18.57
C GLY A 216 -18.89 19.73 -18.80
N GLN A 217 -19.59 20.75 -18.29
CA GLN A 217 -21.05 20.94 -18.27
C GLN A 217 -21.85 20.06 -17.30
N THR A 218 -21.36 18.89 -16.88
CA THR A 218 -22.19 17.94 -16.11
C THR A 218 -21.49 17.29 -14.92
N LEU A 219 -20.17 17.37 -14.83
CA LEU A 219 -19.43 16.71 -13.75
C LEU A 219 -19.40 17.61 -12.52
N LYS A 220 -19.88 17.11 -11.38
CA LYS A 220 -19.86 17.86 -10.13
C LYS A 220 -18.45 17.90 -9.54
N ALA A 221 -17.71 18.96 -9.88
CA ALA A 221 -16.31 19.14 -9.48
C ALA A 221 -16.15 19.62 -8.04
N GLY A 222 -17.18 20.22 -7.45
CA GLY A 222 -17.09 20.80 -6.12
C GLY A 222 -18.25 21.73 -5.78
N THR A 223 -17.99 22.68 -4.89
CA THR A 223 -18.93 23.74 -4.48
C THR A 223 -18.26 25.10 -4.40
N ALA A 224 -19.04 26.15 -4.69
CA ALA A 224 -18.69 27.55 -4.43
C ALA A 224 -19.63 28.10 -3.36
N THR A 225 -19.08 28.50 -2.22
CA THR A 225 -19.82 29.09 -1.10
C THR A 225 -19.54 30.57 -1.02
N PHE A 226 -20.57 31.38 -1.23
CA PHE A 226 -20.56 32.83 -1.10
C PHE A 226 -20.94 33.18 0.34
N SER A 227 -20.10 33.92 1.05
CA SER A 227 -20.43 34.44 2.38
C SER A 227 -21.55 35.48 2.30
N ALA A 228 -22.16 35.84 3.43
CA ALA A 228 -22.83 37.15 3.55
C ALA A 228 -21.81 38.28 3.36
N PRO A 229 -22.21 39.48 2.90
CA PRO A 229 -21.28 40.57 2.67
C PRO A 229 -20.78 41.14 4.00
N VAL A 230 -19.48 41.42 4.07
CA VAL A 230 -18.83 42.08 5.21
C VAL A 230 -17.99 43.23 4.65
N ASP A 231 -18.26 44.44 5.13
CA ASP A 231 -17.60 45.67 4.66
C ASP A 231 -17.68 45.90 3.13
N GLY A 232 -18.78 45.46 2.51
CA GLY A 232 -19.00 45.59 1.07
C GLY A 232 -18.25 44.56 0.22
N GLU A 233 -17.77 43.49 0.84
CA GLU A 233 -17.05 42.39 0.17
C GLU A 233 -17.73 41.05 0.45
N VAL A 234 -17.69 40.16 -0.54
CA VAL A 234 -18.14 38.76 -0.46
C VAL A 234 -16.93 37.85 -0.58
N THR A 235 -16.82 36.89 0.35
CA THR A 235 -15.80 35.84 0.28
C THR A 235 -16.40 34.61 -0.38
N ILE A 236 -15.79 34.16 -1.47
CA ILE A 236 -16.16 32.96 -2.20
C ILE A 236 -15.17 31.86 -1.84
N THR A 237 -15.66 30.79 -1.22
CA THR A 237 -14.90 29.60 -0.86
C THR A 237 -15.19 28.48 -1.86
N ILE A 238 -14.16 28.05 -2.58
CA ILE A 238 -14.19 26.93 -3.52
C ILE A 238 -13.72 25.69 -2.77
N ASN A 239 -14.48 24.61 -2.83
CA ASN A 239 -14.06 23.29 -2.35
C ASN A 239 -14.24 22.28 -3.48
N LEU A 240 -13.15 21.65 -3.93
CA LEU A 240 -13.18 20.60 -4.95
C LEU A 240 -13.45 19.23 -4.30
N ASN A 241 -14.22 18.40 -4.99
CA ASN A 241 -14.48 17.02 -4.60
C ASN A 241 -13.26 16.13 -4.87
N ASP A 242 -13.24 14.95 -4.26
CA ASP A 242 -12.29 13.90 -4.64
C ASP A 242 -12.43 13.54 -6.12
N GLY A 243 -11.29 13.20 -6.74
CA GLY A 243 -11.21 13.02 -8.20
C GLY A 243 -11.15 14.33 -9.00
N PHE A 244 -11.14 15.50 -8.36
CA PHE A 244 -10.89 16.80 -9.00
C PHE A 244 -9.71 17.53 -8.37
N ARG A 245 -9.01 18.33 -9.18
CA ARG A 245 -7.98 19.27 -8.73
C ARG A 245 -7.97 20.53 -9.59
N PHE A 246 -7.31 21.60 -9.14
CA PHE A 246 -7.05 22.74 -10.01
C PHE A 246 -6.08 22.33 -11.13
N ALA A 247 -6.30 22.82 -12.35
CA ALA A 247 -5.39 22.55 -13.45
C ALA A 247 -4.06 23.29 -13.23
N ASP A 248 -2.94 22.70 -13.67
CA ASP A 248 -1.61 23.31 -13.61
C ASP A 248 -1.41 24.35 -14.71
N VAL A 249 -2.23 25.40 -14.65
CA VAL A 249 -2.22 26.53 -15.57
C VAL A 249 -2.33 27.84 -14.79
N SER A 250 -1.74 28.90 -15.34
CA SER A 250 -1.86 30.23 -14.75
C SER A 250 -3.31 30.71 -14.76
N GLU A 251 -3.71 31.45 -13.71
CA GLU A 251 -5.05 32.01 -13.57
C GLU A 251 -6.16 30.93 -13.57
N ASN A 252 -5.90 29.75 -12.99
CA ASN A 252 -6.88 28.65 -12.91
C ASN A 252 -8.13 28.97 -12.07
N ILE A 253 -8.17 30.11 -11.38
CA ILE A 253 -9.37 30.67 -10.75
C ILE A 253 -9.63 32.06 -11.31
N LYS A 254 -10.85 32.30 -11.80
CA LYS A 254 -11.29 33.59 -12.36
C LYS A 254 -12.68 33.93 -11.82
N VAL A 255 -12.81 35.09 -11.18
CA VAL A 255 -14.09 35.64 -10.70
C VAL A 255 -14.35 37.01 -11.29
N GLN A 256 -15.61 37.26 -11.68
CA GLN A 256 -16.09 38.56 -12.10
C GLN A 256 -17.42 38.86 -11.42
N ASP A 257 -17.52 40.03 -10.79
CA ASP A 257 -18.74 40.57 -10.22
C ASP A 257 -19.52 41.43 -11.24
N TYR A 258 -20.83 41.53 -11.09
CA TYR A 258 -21.70 42.34 -11.96
C TYR A 258 -22.90 42.96 -11.23
N ASP A 259 -23.12 44.26 -11.45
CA ASP A 259 -24.30 45.02 -11.00
C ASP A 259 -25.60 44.53 -11.65
N GLN A 260 -25.51 44.01 -12.87
CA GLN A 260 -26.64 43.55 -13.68
C GLN A 260 -26.30 42.20 -14.26
N ALA A 261 -27.33 41.37 -14.46
CA ALA A 261 -27.16 40.04 -15.04
C ALA A 261 -26.36 40.14 -16.35
N PRO A 262 -25.20 39.45 -16.45
CA PRO A 262 -24.37 39.56 -17.64
C PRO A 262 -25.06 38.90 -18.83
N SER A 263 -24.76 39.41 -20.03
CA SER A 263 -25.26 38.86 -21.29
C SER A 263 -24.16 38.87 -22.36
N GLY A 264 -24.30 37.97 -23.34
CA GLY A 264 -23.26 37.76 -24.34
C GLY A 264 -22.16 36.81 -23.84
N ASN A 265 -21.12 36.60 -24.64
CA ASN A 265 -20.03 35.72 -24.21
C ASN A 265 -19.27 36.37 -23.04
N PRO A 266 -18.88 35.60 -22.00
CA PRO A 266 -17.92 36.10 -21.04
C PRO A 266 -16.65 36.48 -21.81
N SER A 267 -16.00 37.57 -21.41
CA SER A 267 -14.79 38.04 -22.08
C SER A 267 -13.59 37.27 -21.54
N PRO A 268 -13.04 36.28 -22.27
CA PRO A 268 -11.96 35.46 -21.76
C PRO A 268 -10.73 36.33 -21.51
N GLY A 269 -10.11 36.20 -20.34
CA GLY A 269 -8.93 36.98 -19.94
C GLY A 269 -9.21 38.34 -19.30
N LEU A 270 -10.46 38.83 -19.28
CA LEU A 270 -10.82 40.15 -18.72
C LEU A 270 -11.48 40.08 -17.33
N PHE A 271 -11.48 38.93 -16.68
CA PHE A 271 -11.99 38.79 -15.31
C PHE A 271 -11.14 39.64 -14.37
N ALA A 272 -11.81 40.42 -13.50
CA ALA A 272 -11.14 41.37 -12.61
C ALA A 272 -10.35 40.67 -11.50
N TYR A 273 -10.86 39.55 -10.98
CA TYR A 273 -10.22 38.83 -9.88
C TYR A 273 -9.76 37.47 -10.37
N LYS A 274 -8.47 37.19 -10.20
CA LYS A 274 -7.87 35.95 -10.68
C LYS A 274 -6.81 35.49 -9.71
N ASN A 275 -6.62 34.17 -9.63
CA ASN A 275 -5.48 33.60 -8.93
C ASN A 275 -5.01 32.30 -9.58
N THR A 276 -3.80 31.90 -9.22
CA THR A 276 -3.22 30.59 -9.56
C THR A 276 -3.05 29.80 -8.27
N VAL A 277 -3.61 28.61 -8.23
CA VAL A 277 -3.57 27.71 -7.08
C VAL A 277 -2.89 26.40 -7.49
N GLY A 278 -2.05 25.85 -6.62
CA GLY A 278 -1.34 24.59 -6.90
C GLY A 278 -2.28 23.38 -6.97
N VAL A 279 -1.86 22.34 -7.71
CA VAL A 279 -2.65 21.12 -7.94
C VAL A 279 -3.00 20.35 -6.66
N ASP A 280 -2.20 20.49 -5.60
CA ASP A 280 -2.41 19.80 -4.31
C ASP A 280 -3.43 20.51 -3.39
N ILE A 281 -3.93 21.69 -3.78
CA ILE A 281 -4.88 22.46 -2.99
C ILE A 281 -6.31 22.06 -3.34
N LYS A 282 -7.09 21.69 -2.32
CA LYS A 282 -8.51 21.29 -2.48
C LYS A 282 -9.51 22.38 -2.12
N SER A 283 -9.09 23.39 -1.36
CA SER A 283 -9.93 24.49 -0.92
C SER A 283 -9.23 25.82 -1.12
N TYR A 284 -9.94 26.79 -1.68
CA TYR A 284 -9.38 28.13 -1.92
C TYR A 284 -10.44 29.20 -1.70
N THR A 285 -10.03 30.33 -1.12
CA THR A 285 -10.90 31.48 -0.87
C THR A 285 -10.46 32.70 -1.67
N ILE A 286 -11.41 33.37 -2.32
CA ILE A 286 -11.20 34.66 -2.97
C ILE A 286 -12.23 35.67 -2.48
N THR A 287 -11.78 36.89 -2.19
CA THR A 287 -12.65 37.99 -1.76
C THR A 287 -12.83 38.96 -2.91
N VAL A 288 -14.09 39.34 -3.16
CA VAL A 288 -14.50 40.24 -4.24
C VAL A 288 -15.55 41.23 -3.72
N PRO A 289 -15.73 42.41 -4.35
CA PRO A 289 -16.77 43.35 -3.96
C PRO A 289 -18.16 42.73 -4.02
N GLU A 290 -19.01 43.16 -3.09
CA GLU A 290 -20.43 42.82 -3.05
C GLU A 290 -21.13 43.32 -4.31
N ASN A 291 -21.80 42.39 -4.99
CA ASN A 291 -22.56 42.66 -6.18
C ASN A 291 -23.69 41.63 -6.41
N ASN A 292 -24.59 41.94 -7.34
CA ASN A 292 -25.83 41.17 -7.55
C ASN A 292 -25.59 39.82 -8.27
N PHE A 293 -24.51 39.70 -9.05
CA PHE A 293 -24.21 38.50 -9.83
C PHE A 293 -22.71 38.23 -9.89
N TYR A 294 -22.34 36.95 -9.95
CA TYR A 294 -20.94 36.54 -10.07
C TYR A 294 -20.74 35.47 -11.14
N GLY A 295 -19.77 35.67 -12.02
CA GLY A 295 -19.20 34.61 -12.84
C GLY A 295 -18.01 34.00 -12.10
N VAL A 296 -18.08 32.72 -11.75
CA VAL A 296 -16.97 31.98 -11.13
C VAL A 296 -16.57 30.87 -12.10
N HIS A 297 -15.37 30.99 -12.66
CA HIS A 297 -14.82 30.13 -13.69
C HIS A 297 -13.49 29.53 -13.23
N LEU A 298 -13.36 28.22 -13.34
CA LEU A 298 -12.19 27.47 -12.94
C LEU A 298 -11.64 26.65 -14.11
N ASP A 299 -10.32 26.53 -14.18
CA ASP A 299 -9.68 25.44 -14.94
C ASP A 299 -9.37 24.34 -13.92
N VAL A 300 -9.97 23.17 -14.13
CA VAL A 300 -9.81 22.02 -13.25
C VAL A 300 -9.33 20.83 -14.06
N GLN A 301 -8.87 19.81 -13.36
CA GLN A 301 -8.65 18.49 -13.93
C GLN A 301 -9.51 17.49 -13.19
N HIS A 302 -9.97 16.48 -13.91
CA HIS A 302 -10.65 15.33 -13.32
C HIS A 302 -9.80 14.07 -13.52
N ARG A 303 -9.82 13.17 -12.54
CA ARG A 303 -9.05 11.93 -12.57
C ARG A 303 -9.63 11.00 -13.63
N VAL A 304 -8.76 10.45 -14.46
CA VAL A 304 -9.08 9.50 -15.53
C VAL A 304 -8.14 8.30 -15.45
N SER A 305 -8.52 7.18 -16.08
CA SER A 305 -7.62 6.04 -16.22
C SER A 305 -6.44 6.41 -17.12
N CYS A 306 -5.23 6.01 -16.72
CA CYS A 306 -4.05 6.20 -17.54
C CYS A 306 -4.12 5.43 -18.85
N PRO A 307 -3.58 5.98 -19.95
CA PRO A 307 -3.50 5.27 -21.21
C PRO A 307 -2.64 4.01 -21.02
N ILE A 308 -3.16 2.87 -21.47
CA ILE A 308 -2.35 1.65 -21.59
C ILE A 308 -1.33 1.86 -22.72
N GLU A 309 -0.03 1.83 -22.42
CA GLU A 309 0.98 1.81 -23.47
C GLU A 309 0.85 0.50 -24.27
N THR A 310 0.55 0.60 -25.56
CA THR A 310 0.39 -0.53 -26.50
C THR A 310 1.62 -0.79 -27.32
#